data_AF-A0A9X0TM89-F1
#
_entry.id   AF-A0A9X0TM89-F1
#
_cell.length_a   1.000
_cell.length_b   1.000
_cell.length_c   1.000
_cell.angle_alpha   90.00
_cell.angle_beta   90.00
_cell.angle_gamma   90.00
#
_symmetry.space_group_name_H-M   'P 1'
#
loop_
_entity.id
_entity.type
_entity.pdbx_description
1 polymer ?
#
loop_
_entity_poly.entity_id
_entity_poly.type
_entity_poly.pdbx_seq_one_letter_code
_entity_poly.pdbx_strand_id
1 'polypeptide(L)'
;MQQSFIVLGHGLTDLYEFKTLIQYNYKRINRIVFFHTPKSEKQLTSVAMIMQPTEGRKFQAIYMMLDAVRYPYPESNKKYELIQSFAKPYNIEMVGIDVHAPDDYPELALYFNYLKSVLRLQNWIPHLE
;
A
#
# COMPACT_ATOMS: atom_id res chain seq x y z
N MET A 1 -14.68 -8.54 10.56
CA MET A 1 -14.00 -8.79 9.26
C MET A 1 -12.48 -8.86 9.42
N GLN A 2 -11.79 -9.85 8.83
CA GLN A 2 -10.32 -9.95 8.85
C GLN A 2 -9.68 -9.06 7.76
N GLN A 3 -8.70 -8.24 8.13
CA GLN A 3 -7.93 -7.38 7.23
C GLN A 3 -6.46 -7.74 7.33
N SER A 4 -5.87 -8.20 6.22
CA SER A 4 -4.49 -8.70 6.22
C SER A 4 -3.65 -8.02 5.15
N PHE A 5 -2.47 -7.58 5.57
CA PHE A 5 -1.40 -7.21 4.65
C PHE A 5 -0.80 -8.48 4.04
N ILE A 6 -0.63 -8.49 2.72
CA ILE A 6 0.00 -9.56 1.95
C ILE A 6 1.19 -8.93 1.25
N VAL A 7 2.39 -9.21 1.73
CA VAL A 7 3.63 -8.67 1.17
C VAL A 7 3.95 -9.42 -0.12
N LEU A 8 4.02 -8.69 -1.23
CA LEU A 8 4.50 -9.21 -2.51
C LEU A 8 6.03 -9.28 -2.51
N GLY A 9 6.67 -8.25 -1.96
CA GLY A 9 8.11 -8.15 -1.81
C GLY A 9 8.56 -6.71 -1.60
N HIS A 10 9.77 -6.39 -2.08
CA HIS A 10 10.47 -5.12 -1.83
C HIS A 10 11.03 -4.46 -3.10
N GLY A 11 10.86 -5.07 -4.27
CA GLY A 11 11.74 -4.83 -5.43
C GLY A 11 11.07 -4.78 -6.80
N LEU A 12 11.92 -4.89 -7.83
CA LEU A 12 11.57 -4.73 -9.25
C LEU A 12 10.71 -5.87 -9.80
N THR A 13 10.92 -7.10 -9.34
CA THR A 13 10.09 -8.25 -9.73
C THR A 13 8.65 -8.06 -9.23
N ASP A 14 8.51 -7.61 -7.99
CA ASP A 14 7.22 -7.38 -7.33
C ASP A 14 6.41 -6.27 -8.01
N LEU A 15 7.08 -5.31 -8.66
CA LEU A 15 6.45 -4.23 -9.41
C LEU A 15 5.59 -4.75 -10.56
N TYR A 16 6.04 -5.78 -11.27
CA TYR A 16 5.27 -6.38 -12.36
C TYR A 16 4.14 -7.27 -11.84
N GLU A 17 4.32 -7.92 -10.69
CA GLU A 17 3.23 -8.62 -10.01
C GLU A 17 2.15 -7.62 -9.55
N PHE A 18 2.56 -6.49 -8.97
CA PHE A 18 1.68 -5.40 -8.58
C PHE A 18 0.91 -4.85 -9.79
N LYS A 19 1.59 -4.65 -10.94
CA LYS A 19 0.95 -4.29 -12.20
C LYS A 19 -0.10 -5.32 -12.62
N THR A 20 0.25 -6.60 -12.62
CA THR A 20 -0.66 -7.70 -12.99
C THR A 20 -1.90 -7.71 -12.09
N LEU A 21 -1.72 -7.56 -10.77
CA LEU A 21 -2.83 -7.46 -9.83
C LEU A 21 -3.76 -6.27 -10.16
N ILE A 22 -3.21 -5.10 -10.49
CA ILE A 22 -4.02 -3.96 -10.97
C ILE A 22 -4.81 -4.36 -12.22
N GLN A 23 -4.13 -4.87 -13.24
CA GLN A 23 -4.73 -5.14 -14.55
C GLN A 23 -5.89 -6.13 -14.49
N TYR A 24 -5.77 -7.17 -13.66
CA TYR A 24 -6.78 -8.23 -13.57
C TYR A 24 -7.83 -7.99 -12.48
N ASN A 25 -7.54 -7.14 -11.49
CA ASN A 25 -8.43 -6.94 -10.34
C ASN A 25 -8.93 -5.51 -10.15
N TYR A 26 -8.68 -4.58 -11.08
CA TYR A 26 -9.03 -3.15 -10.93
C TYR A 26 -10.45 -2.88 -10.43
N LYS A 27 -11.45 -3.65 -10.85
CA LYS A 27 -12.85 -3.50 -10.40
C LYS A 27 -13.03 -3.74 -8.90
N ARG A 28 -12.14 -4.50 -8.29
CA ARG A 28 -12.11 -4.82 -6.86
C ARG A 28 -11.11 -3.97 -6.08
N ILE A 29 -10.34 -3.10 -6.72
CA ILE A 29 -9.40 -2.23 -6.01
C ILE A 29 -10.21 -1.05 -5.47
N ASN A 30 -10.12 -0.83 -4.16
CA ASN A 30 -10.68 0.35 -3.53
C ASN A 30 -9.79 1.57 -3.78
N ARG A 31 -8.50 1.45 -3.43
CA ARG A 31 -7.49 2.50 -3.62
C ARG A 31 -6.09 1.93 -3.56
N ILE A 32 -5.12 2.73 -4.01
CA ILE A 32 -3.70 2.51 -3.78
C ILE A 32 -3.18 3.57 -2.80
N VAL A 33 -2.43 3.14 -1.80
CA VAL A 33 -1.88 3.98 -0.73
C VAL A 33 -0.37 3.93 -0.76
N PHE A 34 0.27 5.10 -0.76
CA PHE A 34 1.70 5.25 -0.56
C PHE A 34 1.97 5.60 0.91
N PHE A 35 2.78 4.79 1.57
CA PHE A 35 3.21 4.98 2.95
C PHE A 35 4.64 5.51 2.95
N HIS A 36 4.76 6.81 3.19
CA HIS A 36 6.02 7.52 3.13
C HIS A 36 6.71 7.53 4.50
N THR A 37 8.03 7.37 4.53
CA THR A 37 8.81 7.36 5.78
C THR A 37 9.87 8.48 5.78
N PRO A 38 9.49 9.76 5.61
CA PRO A 38 10.46 10.85 5.40
C PRO A 38 11.39 11.09 6.59
N LYS A 39 10.99 10.67 7.79
CA LYS A 39 11.79 10.78 9.02
C LYS A 39 12.75 9.61 9.24
N SER A 40 12.66 8.56 8.41
CA SER A 40 13.56 7.40 8.49
C SER A 40 14.91 7.71 7.85
N GLU A 41 15.96 6.98 8.25
CA GLU A 41 17.29 7.13 7.66
C GLU A 41 17.29 6.82 6.16
N LYS A 42 16.52 5.80 5.74
CA LYS A 42 16.48 5.35 4.35
C LYS A 42 15.54 6.17 3.46
N GLN A 43 14.61 6.92 4.04
CA GLN A 43 13.57 7.71 3.36
C GLN A 43 12.92 6.94 2.20
N LEU A 44 12.28 5.83 2.54
CA LEU A 44 11.63 4.95 1.57
C LEU A 44 10.13 5.16 1.56
N THR A 45 9.46 4.49 0.64
CA THR A 45 8.02 4.48 0.50
C THR A 45 7.57 3.08 0.16
N SER A 46 6.66 2.58 0.98
CA SER A 46 5.92 1.38 0.68
C SER A 46 4.66 1.73 -0.11
N VAL A 47 4.17 0.81 -0.93
CA VAL A 47 2.90 0.98 -1.65
C VAL A 47 1.99 -0.19 -1.38
N ALA A 48 0.71 0.09 -1.10
CA ALA A 48 -0.29 -0.93 -0.90
C ALA A 48 -1.53 -0.72 -1.77
N MET A 49 -2.10 -1.82 -2.22
CA MET A 49 -3.37 -1.90 -2.92
C MET A 49 -4.42 -2.45 -1.95
N ILE A 50 -5.38 -1.60 -1.59
CA ILE A 50 -6.49 -1.98 -0.73
C ILE A 50 -7.59 -2.55 -1.61
N MET A 51 -7.93 -3.83 -1.41
CA MET A 51 -9.05 -4.46 -2.10
C MET A 51 -10.37 -4.09 -1.42
N GLN A 52 -11.46 -4.11 -2.17
CA GLN A 52 -12.80 -4.19 -1.59
C GLN A 52 -12.92 -5.48 -0.76
N PRO A 53 -13.67 -5.47 0.37
CA PRO A 53 -13.98 -6.68 1.11
C PRO A 53 -14.50 -7.79 0.19
N THR A 54 -14.19 -9.04 0.52
CA THR A 54 -14.75 -10.20 -0.17
C THR A 54 -16.25 -10.28 0.00
N GLU A 55 -16.90 -11.08 -0.83
CA GLU A 55 -18.29 -11.48 -0.62
C GLU A 55 -18.47 -12.01 0.81
N GLY A 56 -19.59 -11.64 1.44
CA GLY A 56 -19.86 -11.92 2.85
C GLY A 56 -19.04 -11.11 3.86
N ARG A 57 -18.21 -10.14 3.42
CA ARG A 57 -17.43 -9.22 4.28
C ARG A 57 -16.58 -9.91 5.35
N LYS A 58 -16.12 -11.14 5.08
CA LYS A 58 -15.29 -11.90 6.02
C LYS A 58 -13.82 -11.51 5.94
N PHE A 59 -13.34 -11.12 4.76
CA PHE A 59 -11.94 -10.84 4.51
C PHE A 59 -11.71 -9.61 3.62
N GLN A 60 -10.61 -8.91 3.82
CA GLN A 60 -10.14 -7.82 2.97
C GLN A 60 -8.62 -7.91 2.82
N ALA A 61 -8.17 -8.11 1.58
CA ALA A 61 -6.75 -8.16 1.25
C ALA A 61 -6.17 -6.75 1.08
N ILE A 62 -4.95 -6.56 1.58
CA ILE A 62 -4.14 -5.36 1.34
C ILE A 62 -2.78 -5.84 0.79
N TYR A 63 -2.62 -5.85 -0.53
CA TYR A 63 -1.38 -6.28 -1.16
C TYR A 63 -0.34 -5.17 -1.09
N MET A 64 0.89 -5.48 -0.68
CA MET A 64 1.89 -4.46 -0.38
C MET A 64 3.25 -4.79 -0.97
N MET A 65 3.92 -3.79 -1.53
CA MET A 65 5.37 -3.81 -1.68
C MET A 65 5.98 -2.95 -0.58
N LEU A 66 6.79 -3.55 0.28
CA LEU A 66 7.37 -2.90 1.45
C LEU A 66 8.68 -2.20 1.06
N ASP A 67 8.81 -0.92 1.38
CA ASP A 67 10.00 -0.09 1.11
C ASP A 67 10.45 -0.12 -0.36
N ALA A 68 9.49 -0.14 -1.28
CA ALA A 68 9.68 -0.44 -2.69
C ALA A 68 10.31 0.69 -3.52
N VAL A 69 10.08 1.95 -3.11
CA VAL A 69 10.53 3.14 -3.84
C VAL A 69 11.14 4.16 -2.89
N ARG A 70 11.98 5.06 -3.42
CA ARG A 70 12.47 6.22 -2.66
C ARG A 70 11.31 7.18 -2.38
N TYR A 71 11.38 7.89 -1.26
CA TYR A 71 10.44 8.97 -0.94
C TYR A 71 10.40 9.97 -2.12
N PRO A 72 9.22 10.24 -2.70
CA PRO A 72 9.11 10.93 -3.99
C PRO A 72 8.99 12.46 -3.88
N TYR A 73 9.38 13.04 -2.73
CA TYR A 73 9.32 14.48 -2.50
C TYR A 73 10.68 15.05 -2.04
N PRO A 74 11.06 16.26 -2.47
CA PRO A 74 10.32 17.14 -3.40
C PRO A 74 10.43 16.68 -4.87
N GLU A 75 11.40 15.83 -5.18
CA GLU A 75 11.62 15.30 -6.53
C GLU A 75 11.08 13.87 -6.66
N SER A 76 10.24 13.67 -7.67
CA SER A 76 9.69 12.36 -8.02
C SER A 76 10.78 11.40 -8.49
N ASN A 77 10.45 10.11 -8.57
CA ASN A 77 11.33 9.09 -9.13
C ASN A 77 10.60 8.15 -10.09
N LYS A 78 11.35 7.55 -11.02
CA LYS A 78 10.83 6.70 -12.10
C LYS A 78 9.94 5.56 -11.60
N LYS A 79 10.28 4.92 -10.47
CA LYS A 79 9.46 3.81 -9.94
C LYS A 79 8.12 4.32 -9.41
N TYR A 80 8.13 5.45 -8.70
CA TYR A 80 6.91 6.09 -8.21
C TYR A 80 5.97 6.51 -9.37
N GLU A 81 6.52 7.12 -10.41
CA GLU A 81 5.77 7.49 -11.63
C GLU A 81 5.22 6.25 -12.36
N LEU A 82 6.02 5.20 -12.45
CA LEU A 82 5.65 3.96 -13.11
C LEU A 82 4.47 3.27 -12.40
N ILE A 83 4.48 3.19 -11.07
CA ILE A 83 3.35 2.66 -10.29
C ILE A 83 2.08 3.46 -10.55
N GLN A 84 2.17 4.79 -10.54
CA GLN A 84 1.01 5.65 -10.84
C GLN A 84 0.49 5.43 -12.26
N SER A 85 1.38 5.23 -13.23
CA SER A 85 1.01 4.95 -14.61
C SER A 85 0.24 3.63 -14.78
N PHE A 86 0.44 2.65 -13.89
CA PHE A 86 -0.30 1.38 -13.93
C PHE A 86 -1.75 1.54 -13.48
N ALA A 87 -2.00 2.43 -12.53
CA ALA A 87 -3.32 2.67 -11.96
C ALA A 87 -4.17 3.66 -12.77
N LYS A 88 -3.50 4.62 -13.45
CA LYS A 88 -4.15 5.70 -14.21
C LYS A 88 -5.21 5.24 -15.23
N PRO A 89 -4.99 4.19 -16.05
CA PRO A 89 -5.99 3.73 -17.02
C PRO A 89 -7.28 3.21 -16.40
N TYR A 90 -7.26 2.83 -15.13
CA TYR A 90 -8.38 2.23 -14.42
C TYR A 90 -9.10 3.21 -13.48
N ASN A 91 -8.68 4.48 -13.45
CA ASN A 91 -9.23 5.53 -12.58
C ASN A 91 -9.25 5.12 -11.10
N ILE A 92 -8.23 4.38 -10.66
CA ILE A 92 -8.08 3.98 -9.26
C ILE A 92 -7.56 5.17 -8.46
N GLU A 93 -8.21 5.47 -7.34
CA GLU A 93 -7.77 6.52 -6.43
C GLU A 93 -6.39 6.17 -5.83
N MET A 94 -5.47 7.13 -5.88
CA MET A 94 -4.14 7.03 -5.31
C MET A 94 -3.96 8.11 -4.25
N VAL A 95 -3.54 7.71 -3.06
CA VAL A 95 -3.33 8.62 -1.92
C VAL A 95 -1.97 8.36 -1.27
N GLY A 96 -1.42 9.38 -0.61
CA GLY A 96 -0.16 9.28 0.14
C GLY A 96 -0.35 9.71 1.59
N ILE A 97 0.42 9.10 2.50
CA ILE A 97 0.45 9.46 3.91
C ILE A 97 1.83 9.19 4.52
N ASP A 98 2.28 10.11 5.37
CA ASP A 98 3.51 9.94 6.14
C ASP A 98 3.28 9.04 7.35
N VAL A 99 4.19 8.10 7.56
CA VAL A 99 4.13 7.10 8.63
C VAL A 99 5.51 6.82 9.21
N HIS A 100 5.56 6.14 10.36
CA HIS A 100 6.78 5.53 10.89
C HIS A 100 7.33 4.46 9.95
N ALA A 101 8.63 4.21 10.03
CA ALA A 101 9.30 3.18 9.24
C ALA A 101 8.98 1.77 9.76
N PRO A 102 9.05 0.73 8.90
CA PRO A 102 8.95 -0.65 9.36
C PRO A 102 10.01 -0.98 10.42
N ASP A 103 11.23 -0.44 10.27
CA ASP A 103 12.37 -0.64 11.18
C ASP A 103 12.15 -0.01 12.58
N ASP A 104 11.14 0.86 12.74
CA ASP A 104 10.76 1.42 14.05
C ASP A 104 10.01 0.40 14.94
N TYR A 105 9.67 -0.77 14.38
CA TYR A 105 8.91 -1.83 15.04
C TYR A 105 9.73 -3.12 15.10
N PRO A 106 9.71 -3.85 16.23
CA PRO A 106 10.48 -5.08 16.37
C PRO A 106 9.94 -6.24 15.52
N GLU A 107 8.66 -6.17 15.12
CA GLU A 107 8.01 -7.15 14.27
C GLU A 107 7.15 -6.49 13.22
N LEU A 108 7.16 -7.04 12.00
CA LEU A 108 6.36 -6.53 10.89
C LEU A 108 4.84 -6.61 11.17
N ALA A 109 4.42 -7.59 11.97
CA ALA A 109 3.02 -7.71 12.41
C ALA A 109 2.57 -6.50 13.24
N LEU A 110 3.45 -5.94 14.08
CA LEU A 110 3.17 -4.73 14.86
C LEU A 110 3.09 -3.50 13.96
N TYR A 111 4.01 -3.38 13.00
CA TYR A 111 3.95 -2.34 11.97
C TYR A 111 2.63 -2.39 11.18
N PHE A 112 2.18 -3.58 10.78
CA PHE A 112 0.89 -3.76 10.10
C PHE A 112 -0.32 -3.44 10.98
N ASN A 113 -0.26 -3.67 12.28
CA ASN A 113 -1.31 -3.22 13.21
C ASN A 113 -1.37 -1.69 13.29
N TYR A 114 -0.21 -1.03 13.32
CA TYR A 114 -0.12 0.41 13.23
C TYR A 114 -0.68 0.94 11.90
N LEU A 115 -0.28 0.38 10.75
CA LEU A 115 -0.81 0.79 9.45
C LEU A 115 -2.32 0.60 9.35
N LYS A 116 -2.88 -0.52 9.84
CA LYS A 116 -4.34 -0.70 9.92
C LYS A 116 -5.02 0.41 10.73
N SER A 117 -4.39 0.87 11.81
CA SER A 117 -4.91 1.96 12.63
C SER A 117 -4.90 3.29 11.87
N VAL A 118 -3.80 3.60 11.18
CA VAL A 118 -3.69 4.78 10.29
C VAL A 118 -4.76 4.75 9.20
N LEU A 119 -4.92 3.62 8.51
CA LEU A 119 -5.91 3.45 7.45
C LEU A 119 -7.36 3.65 7.95
N ARG A 120 -7.67 3.20 9.17
CA ARG A 120 -8.99 3.41 9.78
C ARG A 120 -9.23 4.87 10.13
N LEU A 121 -8.22 5.57 10.68
CA LEU A 121 -8.32 7.01 10.96
C LEU A 121 -8.64 7.82 9.69
N GLN A 122 -8.13 7.37 8.54
CA GLN A 122 -8.43 7.98 7.24
C GLN A 122 -9.76 7.51 6.61
N ASN A 123 -10.48 6.58 7.26
CA ASN A 123 -11.67 5.90 6.70
C ASN A 123 -11.39 5.15 5.38
N TRP A 124 -10.16 4.71 5.16
CA TRP A 124 -9.74 4.01 3.93
C TRP A 124 -9.95 2.49 4.00
N ILE A 125 -10.08 1.95 5.21
CA ILE A 125 -10.58 0.59 5.44
C ILE A 125 -11.71 0.62 6.47
N PRO A 126 -12.65 -0.33 6.43
CA PRO A 126 -13.72 -0.40 7.42
C PRO A 126 -13.21 -0.53 8.86
N HIS A 127 -14.03 -0.01 9.77
CA HIS A 127 -13.84 -0.15 11.22
C HIS A 127 -13.90 -1.63 11.62
N LEU A 128 -13.34 -1.93 12.81
CA LEU A 128 -13.56 -3.23 13.43
C LEU A 128 -15.06 -3.34 13.76
N GLU A 129 -15.71 -4.36 13.18
CA GLU A 129 -17.01 -4.85 13.62
C GLU A 129 -16.84 -5.73 14.86
#